data_AF-A0A7J9KB84-F1
#
_entry.id   AF-A0A7J9KB84-F1
#
_cell.length_a   1.000
_cell.length_b   1.000
_cell.length_c   1.000
_cell.angle_alpha   90.00
_cell.angle_beta   90.00
_cell.angle_gamma   90.00
#
_symmetry.space_group_name_H-M   'P 1'
#
loop_
_entity.id
_entity.type
_entity.pdbx_description
1 polymer ?
#
loop_
_entity_poly.entity_id
_entity_poly.type
_entity_poly.pdbx_seq_one_letter_code
_entity_poly.pdbx_strand_id
1 'polypeptide(L)'
;MTTLPPERKPGVTMQSTKFSKSTKEGRGDTSVWTDTPLERAQKAKMHYLEAYNEAAALASNEEEKTKRSSSDADLVDKYNKEKRSKSLVQKHQEEASKRPKKKSKQQSEKEKDEWEGKHPWKPWDREKDLTAGRQSVNLDTENMVKGLTSRFSTGSFQRNFL
;
A
#
# COMPACT_ATOMS: atom_id res chain seq x y z
N MET A 1 -25.05 5.53 -35.35
CA MET A 1 -23.66 5.93 -35.11
C MET A 1 -23.38 5.85 -33.61
N THR A 2 -22.96 4.70 -33.10
CA THR A 2 -22.58 4.52 -31.69
C THR A 2 -21.20 3.87 -31.67
N THR A 3 -20.17 4.70 -31.68
CA THR A 3 -18.78 4.25 -31.55
C THR A 3 -18.53 3.96 -30.08
N LEU A 4 -18.24 2.69 -29.79
CA LEU A 4 -17.91 2.22 -28.46
C LEU A 4 -16.60 2.87 -27.98
N PRO A 5 -16.50 3.20 -26.69
CA PRO A 5 -15.28 3.77 -26.12
C PRO A 5 -14.10 2.81 -26.29
N PRO A 6 -12.88 3.35 -26.39
CA PRO A 6 -11.68 2.55 -26.69
C PRO A 6 -11.46 1.45 -25.66
N GLU A 7 -11.13 0.26 -26.15
CA GLU A 7 -10.82 -0.89 -25.30
C GLU A 7 -9.63 -0.58 -24.39
N ARG A 8 -9.81 -0.85 -23.10
CA ARG A 8 -8.82 -0.52 -22.07
C ARG A 8 -7.65 -1.49 -22.17
N LYS A 9 -6.44 -0.94 -22.32
CA LYS A 9 -5.20 -1.72 -22.40
C LYS A 9 -4.91 -2.45 -21.07
N PRO A 10 -4.43 -3.70 -21.09
CA PRO A 10 -3.99 -4.40 -19.89
C PRO A 10 -2.81 -3.63 -19.26
N GLY A 11 -2.91 -3.29 -17.97
CA GLY A 11 -1.83 -2.64 -17.20
C GLY A 11 -2.15 -1.27 -16.59
N VAL A 12 -3.32 -0.68 -16.86
CA VAL A 12 -3.76 0.51 -16.11
C VAL A 12 -4.23 0.05 -14.73
N THR A 13 -3.47 0.37 -13.68
CA THR A 13 -3.83 0.02 -12.30
C THR A 13 -5.16 0.66 -11.97
N MET A 14 -6.16 -0.14 -11.61
CA MET A 14 -7.38 0.39 -11.04
C MET A 14 -6.99 1.06 -9.72
N GLN A 15 -7.18 2.38 -9.60
CA GLN A 15 -7.32 2.99 -8.29
C GLN A 15 -8.36 2.17 -7.53
N SER A 16 -8.11 1.88 -6.25
CA SER A 16 -8.95 0.95 -5.50
C SER A 16 -10.42 1.35 -5.64
N THR A 17 -11.23 0.51 -6.27
CA THR A 17 -12.69 0.71 -6.41
C THR A 17 -13.44 0.46 -5.11
N LYS A 18 -12.72 0.32 -3.99
CA LYS A 18 -13.30 0.11 -2.67
C LYS A 18 -13.64 1.46 -2.07
N PHE A 19 -14.94 1.72 -1.92
CA PHE A 19 -15.44 2.80 -1.10
C PHE A 19 -15.08 2.52 0.38
N SER A 20 -14.82 3.56 1.17
CA SER A 20 -14.65 3.39 2.61
C SER A 20 -15.92 2.79 3.20
N LYS A 21 -15.82 1.61 3.81
CA LYS A 21 -16.98 0.94 4.44
C LYS A 21 -17.52 1.72 5.63
N SER A 22 -16.68 2.56 6.24
CA SER A 22 -17.09 3.52 7.27
C SER A 22 -17.40 4.88 6.65
N THR A 23 -18.42 5.52 7.19
CA THR A 23 -18.64 6.96 7.02
C THR A 23 -17.44 7.67 7.64
N LYS A 24 -16.80 8.57 6.89
CA LYS A 24 -15.71 9.38 7.42
C LYS A 24 -16.33 10.38 8.42
N GLU A 25 -16.21 10.11 9.71
CA GLU A 25 -16.66 11.01 10.77
C GLU A 25 -15.82 12.28 10.75
N GLY A 26 -16.37 13.30 10.09
CA GLY A 26 -15.91 14.68 10.16
C GLY A 26 -14.46 14.95 9.72
N ARG A 27 -14.16 16.23 9.58
CA ARG A 27 -12.79 16.72 9.73
C ARG A 27 -12.64 16.87 11.25
N GLY A 28 -11.84 16.03 11.89
CA GLY A 28 -11.61 16.09 13.35
C GLY A 28 -11.19 17.47 13.84
N ASP A 29 -10.95 17.62 15.13
CA ASP A 29 -10.68 18.94 15.73
C ASP A 29 -9.58 19.74 15.00
N THR A 30 -9.97 20.90 14.47
CA THR A 30 -9.08 21.80 13.70
C THR A 30 -8.64 23.03 14.50
N SER A 31 -9.09 23.17 15.75
CA SER A 31 -8.80 24.34 16.59
C SER A 31 -7.45 24.29 17.31
N VAL A 32 -6.63 23.26 17.05
CA VAL A 32 -5.29 23.07 17.65
C VAL A 32 -4.36 24.28 17.46
N TRP A 33 -4.52 25.02 16.36
CA TRP A 33 -3.70 26.21 16.04
C TRP A 33 -4.21 27.51 16.68
N THR A 34 -5.46 27.54 17.14
CA THR A 34 -6.08 28.70 17.79
C THR A 34 -6.08 28.60 19.32
N ASP A 35 -5.91 27.39 19.86
CA ASP A 35 -5.99 27.13 21.30
C ASP A 35 -4.78 27.71 22.06
N THR A 36 -5.06 28.37 23.18
CA THR A 36 -4.04 28.75 24.17
C THR A 36 -3.50 27.53 24.94
N PRO A 37 -2.32 27.61 25.59
CA PRO A 37 -1.78 26.49 26.36
C PRO A 37 -2.71 25.97 27.47
N LEU A 38 -3.49 26.86 28.11
CA LEU A 38 -4.46 26.49 29.14
C LEU A 38 -5.68 25.76 28.55
N GLU A 39 -6.23 26.28 27.45
CA GLU A 39 -7.35 25.65 26.74
C GLU A 39 -6.97 24.27 26.21
N ARG A 40 -5.76 24.14 25.64
CA ARG A 40 -5.22 22.86 25.20
C ARG A 40 -5.15 21.84 26.34
N ALA A 41 -4.72 22.25 27.53
CA ALA A 41 -4.64 21.37 28.69
C ALA A 41 -6.01 20.93 29.20
N GLN A 42 -7.00 21.84 29.22
CA GLN A 42 -8.37 21.51 29.60
C GLN A 42 -9.02 20.54 28.59
N LYS A 43 -8.85 20.81 27.29
CA LYS A 43 -9.36 19.98 26.22
C LYS A 43 -8.77 18.57 26.23
N ALA A 44 -7.47 18.46 26.49
CA ALA A 44 -6.81 17.16 26.64
C ALA A 44 -7.43 16.33 27.78
N LYS A 45 -7.76 16.97 28.92
CA LYS A 45 -8.46 16.29 30.03
C LYS A 45 -9.84 15.81 29.63
N MET A 46 -10.62 16.63 28.92
CA MET A 46 -11.95 16.25 28.43
C MET A 46 -11.88 15.08 27.45
N HIS A 47 -10.99 15.16 26.46
CA HIS A 47 -10.80 14.10 25.48
C HIS A 47 -10.33 12.79 26.11
N TYR A 48 -9.50 12.85 27.16
CA TYR A 48 -9.09 11.65 27.90
C TYR A 48 -10.28 10.94 28.56
N LEU A 49 -11.17 11.70 29.21
CA LEU A 49 -12.37 11.14 29.83
C LEU A 49 -13.34 10.56 28.79
N GLU A 50 -13.53 11.26 27.67
CA GLU A 50 -14.37 10.79 26.56
C GLU A 50 -13.84 9.49 25.96
N ALA A 51 -12.53 9.42 25.65
CA ALA A 51 -11.89 8.22 25.12
C ALA A 51 -11.98 7.04 26.10
N TYR A 52 -11.88 7.28 27.41
CA TYR A 52 -12.06 6.23 28.41
C TYR A 52 -13.50 5.67 28.40
N ASN A 53 -14.50 6.55 28.34
CA ASN A 53 -15.90 6.15 28.28
C ASN A 53 -16.22 5.40 26.97
N GLU A 54 -15.68 5.86 25.85
CA GLU A 54 -15.82 5.20 24.54
C GLU A 54 -15.17 3.81 24.57
N ALA A 55 -13.96 3.68 25.10
CA ALA A 55 -13.28 2.40 25.24
C ALA A 55 -14.09 1.41 26.10
N ALA A 56 -14.67 1.89 27.20
CA ALA A 56 -15.55 1.07 28.04
C ALA A 56 -16.82 0.63 27.29
N ALA A 57 -17.41 1.50 26.48
CA ALA A 57 -18.57 1.18 25.64
C ALA A 57 -18.23 0.22 24.48
N LEU A 58 -17.03 0.33 23.90
CA LEU A 58 -16.55 -0.58 22.87
C LEU A 58 -16.30 -1.98 23.43
N ALA A 59 -15.73 -2.08 24.64
CA ALA A 59 -15.48 -3.36 25.30
C ALA A 59 -16.78 -4.14 25.54
N SER A 60 -17.85 -3.49 26.00
CA SER A 60 -19.15 -4.15 26.19
C SER A 60 -19.79 -4.59 24.86
N ASN A 61 -19.62 -3.80 23.80
CA ASN A 61 -20.12 -4.14 22.48
C ASN A 61 -19.31 -5.26 21.80
N GLU A 62 -18.02 -5.38 22.11
CA GLU A 62 -17.16 -6.46 21.60
C GLU A 62 -17.62 -7.84 22.09
N GLU A 63 -18.11 -7.96 23.31
CA GLU A 63 -18.74 -9.19 23.81
C GLU A 63 -20.00 -9.56 23.02
N GLU A 64 -20.80 -8.58 22.59
CA GLU A 64 -21.95 -8.86 21.72
C GLU A 64 -21.54 -9.23 20.30
N LYS A 65 -20.54 -8.54 19.74
CA LYS A 65 -20.01 -8.82 18.39
C LYS A 65 -19.42 -10.22 18.31
N THR A 66 -18.69 -10.65 19.33
CA THR A 66 -18.12 -12.01 19.42
C THR A 66 -19.20 -13.09 19.53
N LYS A 67 -20.26 -12.86 20.31
CA LYS A 67 -21.44 -13.76 20.38
C LYS A 67 -22.18 -13.84 19.03
N ARG A 68 -22.29 -12.72 18.30
CA ARG A 68 -22.90 -12.70 16.97
C ARG A 68 -22.02 -13.42 15.94
N SER A 69 -20.71 -13.19 15.94
CA SER A 69 -19.80 -13.86 15.01
C SER A 69 -19.69 -15.36 15.26
N SER A 70 -19.80 -15.82 16.51
CA SER A 70 -19.87 -17.26 16.81
C SER A 70 -21.16 -17.89 16.27
N SER A 71 -22.31 -17.21 16.43
CA SER A 71 -23.58 -17.70 15.89
C SER A 71 -23.59 -17.77 14.36
N ASP A 72 -22.96 -16.81 13.69
CA ASP A 72 -22.84 -16.79 12.23
C ASP A 72 -21.89 -17.89 11.71
N ALA A 73 -20.79 -18.14 12.44
CA ALA A 73 -19.90 -19.27 12.15
C ALA A 73 -20.62 -20.62 12.25
N ASP A 74 -21.46 -20.81 13.27
CA ASP A 74 -22.25 -22.04 13.43
C ASP A 74 -23.24 -22.25 12.27
N LEU A 75 -23.83 -21.17 11.73
CA LEU A 75 -24.73 -21.23 10.57
C LEU A 75 -23.98 -21.67 9.30
N VAL A 76 -22.81 -21.08 9.05
CA VAL A 76 -21.95 -21.44 7.91
C VAL A 76 -21.50 -22.89 8.00
N ASP A 77 -21.16 -23.37 9.19
CA ASP A 77 -20.76 -24.76 9.41
C ASP A 77 -21.90 -25.75 9.15
N LYS A 78 -23.13 -25.44 9.60
CA LYS A 78 -24.32 -26.26 9.29
C LYS A 78 -24.57 -26.33 7.79
N TYR A 79 -24.55 -25.19 7.10
CA TYR A 79 -24.71 -25.13 5.65
C TYR A 79 -23.63 -25.94 4.91
N ASN A 80 -22.37 -25.80 5.32
CA ASN A 80 -21.27 -26.54 4.73
C ASN A 80 -21.44 -28.06 4.95
N LYS A 81 -21.87 -28.51 6.14
CA LYS A 81 -22.13 -29.93 6.41
C LYS A 81 -23.25 -30.49 5.53
N GLU A 82 -24.32 -29.73 5.31
CA GLU A 82 -25.49 -30.19 4.53
C GLU A 82 -25.27 -30.13 3.01
N LYS A 83 -24.68 -29.04 2.50
CA LYS A 83 -24.57 -28.77 1.05
C LYS A 83 -23.18 -29.02 0.47
N ARG A 84 -22.15 -29.14 1.31
CA ARG A 84 -20.76 -29.27 0.88
C ARG A 84 -20.09 -30.50 1.49
N SER A 85 -20.24 -31.62 0.82
CA SER A 85 -19.62 -32.90 1.21
C SER A 85 -18.09 -32.88 1.33
N LYS A 86 -17.38 -31.95 0.65
CA LYS A 86 -15.92 -31.80 0.71
C LYS A 86 -15.47 -30.34 0.70
N SER A 87 -14.56 -29.98 1.60
CA SER A 87 -13.99 -28.62 1.64
C SER A 87 -13.13 -28.36 0.39
N LEU A 88 -12.99 -27.09 -0.01
CA LEU A 88 -12.14 -26.72 -1.14
C LEU A 88 -10.69 -27.20 -0.92
N VAL A 89 -10.20 -27.07 0.31
CA VAL A 89 -8.87 -27.52 0.72
C VAL A 89 -8.73 -29.04 0.55
N GLN A 90 -9.71 -29.81 1.01
CA GLN A 90 -9.73 -31.26 0.84
C GLN A 90 -9.76 -31.65 -0.64
N LYS A 91 -10.56 -30.97 -1.47
CA LYS A 91 -10.56 -31.21 -2.93
C LYS A 91 -9.17 -30.98 -3.54
N HIS A 92 -8.50 -29.89 -3.18
CA HIS A 92 -7.13 -29.64 -3.65
C HIS A 92 -6.12 -30.66 -3.11
N GLN A 93 -6.25 -31.12 -1.86
CA GLN A 93 -5.38 -32.18 -1.32
C GLN A 93 -5.61 -33.52 -2.03
N GLU A 94 -6.86 -33.88 -2.30
CA GLU A 94 -7.21 -35.05 -3.11
C GLU A 94 -6.68 -34.92 -4.54
N GLU A 95 -6.83 -33.76 -5.17
CA GLU A 95 -6.32 -33.51 -6.52
C GLU A 95 -4.79 -33.50 -6.56
N ALA A 96 -4.12 -32.93 -5.56
CA ALA A 96 -2.67 -32.88 -5.46
C ALA A 96 -2.07 -34.25 -5.15
N SER A 97 -2.78 -35.11 -4.40
CA SER A 97 -2.37 -36.50 -4.16
C SER A 97 -2.64 -37.39 -5.38
N LYS A 98 -3.71 -37.14 -6.14
CA LYS A 98 -4.02 -37.83 -7.40
C LYS A 98 -3.12 -37.41 -8.56
N ARG A 99 -2.61 -36.17 -8.58
CA ARG A 99 -1.67 -35.69 -9.61
C ARG A 99 -0.24 -36.14 -9.24
N PRO A 100 0.42 -37.00 -10.04
CA PRO A 100 1.81 -37.36 -9.77
C PRO A 100 2.67 -36.11 -9.87
N LYS A 101 3.44 -35.82 -8.82
CA LYS A 101 4.35 -34.66 -8.68
C LYS A 101 5.35 -34.47 -9.86
N LYS A 102 5.45 -35.45 -10.76
CA LYS A 102 6.26 -35.38 -11.99
C LYS A 102 5.64 -34.50 -13.10
N LYS A 103 4.31 -34.39 -13.20
CA LYS A 103 3.67 -33.58 -14.27
C LYS A 103 3.53 -32.09 -13.92
N SER A 104 3.40 -31.74 -12.63
CA SER A 104 3.27 -30.34 -12.22
C SER A 104 4.60 -29.58 -12.25
N LYS A 105 5.72 -30.24 -11.94
CA LYS A 105 7.05 -29.60 -11.95
C LYS A 105 7.48 -29.21 -13.38
N GLN A 106 7.21 -30.07 -14.37
CA GLN A 106 7.49 -29.80 -15.78
C GLN A 106 6.65 -28.67 -16.38
N GLN A 107 5.39 -28.49 -15.97
CA GLN A 107 4.61 -27.34 -16.43
C GLN A 107 5.03 -26.05 -15.72
N SER A 108 5.35 -26.12 -14.42
CA SER A 108 5.80 -24.94 -13.67
C SER A 108 7.20 -24.46 -14.06
N GLU A 109 8.10 -25.34 -14.53
CA GLU A 109 9.41 -24.93 -15.04
C GLU A 109 9.28 -24.21 -16.38
N LYS A 110 8.49 -24.76 -17.32
CA LYS A 110 8.25 -24.13 -18.62
C LYS A 110 7.56 -22.77 -18.49
N GLU A 111 6.57 -22.68 -17.61
CA GLU A 111 5.85 -21.44 -17.36
C GLU A 111 6.72 -20.40 -16.62
N LYS A 112 7.69 -20.83 -15.81
CA LYS A 112 8.68 -19.93 -15.19
C LYS A 112 9.72 -19.43 -16.18
N ASP A 113 10.29 -20.32 -16.99
CA ASP A 113 11.30 -19.94 -17.99
C ASP A 113 10.73 -18.96 -19.04
N GLU A 114 9.46 -19.13 -19.41
CA GLU A 114 8.75 -18.21 -20.32
C GLU A 114 8.37 -16.87 -19.63
N TRP A 115 8.25 -16.85 -18.30
CA TRP A 115 7.87 -15.68 -17.50
C TRP A 115 9.08 -14.86 -17.01
N GLU A 116 10.22 -15.50 -16.78
CA GLU A 116 11.52 -14.93 -16.41
C GLU A 116 12.18 -14.18 -17.58
N GLY A 117 11.51 -13.14 -18.06
CA GLY A 117 12.00 -12.29 -19.15
C GLY A 117 10.90 -11.46 -19.81
N LYS A 118 9.65 -11.90 -19.69
CA LYS A 118 8.43 -11.22 -20.15
C LYS A 118 7.68 -10.50 -19.03
N HIS A 119 8.30 -10.34 -17.86
CA HIS A 119 7.66 -9.64 -16.75
C HIS A 119 7.41 -8.17 -17.14
N PRO A 120 6.17 -7.66 -17.08
CA PRO A 120 5.86 -6.27 -17.43
C PRO A 120 6.51 -5.24 -16.48
N TRP A 121 7.17 -5.72 -15.43
CA TRP A 121 7.79 -4.93 -14.37
C TRP A 121 9.19 -5.42 -13.99
N LYS A 122 9.97 -5.87 -14.99
CA LYS A 122 11.39 -6.14 -14.80
C LYS A 122 12.07 -4.86 -14.25
N PRO A 123 12.76 -4.91 -13.10
CA PRO A 123 13.49 -3.75 -12.57
C PRO A 123 14.51 -3.26 -13.61
N TRP A 124 14.55 -1.94 -13.82
CA TRP A 124 15.45 -1.32 -14.78
C TRP A 124 16.90 -1.54 -14.36
N ASP A 125 17.64 -2.28 -15.17
CA ASP A 125 19.05 -2.61 -14.96
C ASP A 125 19.91 -1.62 -15.76
N ARG A 126 20.61 -0.71 -15.06
CA ARG A 126 21.43 0.33 -15.69
C ARG A 126 22.46 -0.24 -16.67
N GLU A 127 22.99 -1.43 -16.43
CA GLU A 127 24.07 -1.98 -17.27
C GLU A 127 23.52 -2.67 -18.53
N LYS A 128 22.30 -3.21 -18.45
CA LYS A 128 21.68 -3.96 -19.55
C LYS A 128 20.68 -3.15 -20.35
N ASP A 129 20.03 -2.19 -19.71
CA ASP A 129 18.91 -1.44 -20.26
C ASP A 129 19.32 0.01 -20.65
N LEU A 130 20.56 0.46 -20.36
CA LEU A 130 21.08 1.76 -20.82
C LEU A 130 21.76 1.63 -22.20
N THR A 131 21.01 1.89 -23.26
CA THR A 131 21.46 1.73 -24.66
C THR A 131 22.59 2.68 -25.10
N ALA A 132 22.88 3.74 -24.33
CA ALA A 132 23.85 4.78 -24.70
C ALA A 132 25.21 4.71 -23.96
N GLY A 133 25.41 3.75 -23.04
CA GLY A 133 26.64 3.64 -22.25
C GLY A 133 26.99 4.89 -21.42
N ARG A 134 28.08 4.84 -20.63
CA ARG A 134 28.61 6.05 -19.98
C ARG A 134 29.37 6.86 -21.02
N GLN A 135 28.81 7.99 -21.45
CA GLN A 135 29.59 8.98 -22.19
C GLN A 135 30.62 9.60 -21.25
N SER A 136 31.90 9.33 -21.49
CA SER A 136 33.00 10.03 -20.82
C SER A 136 33.10 11.44 -21.39
N VAL A 137 32.45 12.40 -20.74
CA VAL A 137 32.52 13.81 -21.14
C VAL A 137 33.74 14.43 -20.47
N ASN A 138 34.69 14.91 -21.27
CA ASN A 138 35.83 15.68 -20.75
C ASN A 138 35.35 17.10 -20.45
N LEU A 139 35.23 17.44 -19.18
CA LEU A 139 34.83 18.78 -18.75
C LEU A 139 36.09 19.65 -18.57
N ASP A 140 36.16 20.76 -19.30
CA ASP A 140 37.22 21.76 -19.13
C ASP A 140 37.08 22.47 -17.79
N THR A 141 38.07 22.27 -16.92
CA THR A 141 38.10 22.80 -15.56
C THR A 141 38.14 24.33 -15.53
N GLU A 142 38.83 24.96 -16.50
CA GLU A 142 38.92 26.42 -16.62
C GLU A 142 37.55 27.08 -16.88
N ASN A 143 36.71 26.43 -17.70
CA ASN A 143 35.37 26.94 -18.01
C ASN A 143 34.43 26.82 -16.80
N MET A 144 34.58 25.77 -15.98
CA MET A 144 33.80 25.61 -14.75
C MET A 144 34.13 26.69 -13.71
N VAL A 145 35.41 27.01 -13.53
CA VAL A 145 35.86 28.01 -12.55
C VAL A 145 35.36 29.41 -12.91
N LYS A 146 35.30 29.74 -14.20
CA LYS A 146 34.84 31.05 -14.69
C LYS A 146 33.37 31.35 -14.33
N GLY A 147 32.51 30.33 -14.31
CA GLY A 147 31.10 30.50 -13.91
C GLY A 147 30.88 30.63 -12.40
N LEU A 148 31.76 30.02 -11.58
CA LEU A 148 31.62 29.99 -10.13
C LEU A 148 32.12 31.28 -9.45
N THR A 149 33.15 31.92 -9.98
CA THR A 149 33.75 33.11 -9.36
C THR A 149 32.91 34.38 -9.53
N SER A 150 32.04 34.45 -10.54
CA SER A 150 31.28 35.67 -10.85
C SER A 150 30.22 36.04 -9.80
N ARG A 151 29.59 35.07 -9.13
CA ARG A 151 28.44 35.33 -8.23
C ARG A 151 28.75 35.18 -6.74
N PHE A 152 29.89 34.59 -6.40
CA PHE A 152 30.27 34.29 -5.00
C PHE A 152 31.49 35.10 -4.53
N SER A 153 32.09 35.95 -5.37
CA SER A 153 33.30 36.71 -5.02
C SER A 153 33.05 38.04 -4.30
N THR A 154 31.82 38.50 -4.14
CA THR A 154 31.52 39.81 -3.54
C THR A 154 30.55 39.70 -2.37
N GLY A 155 31.13 39.70 -1.16
CA GLY A 155 30.38 39.89 0.08
C GLY A 155 31.06 39.28 1.29
N SER A 156 31.87 40.06 2.02
CA SER A 156 32.35 39.70 3.36
C SER A 156 31.17 39.74 4.34
N PHE A 157 30.58 38.59 4.66
CA PHE A 157 29.47 38.50 5.61
C PHE A 157 30.01 38.23 7.02
N GLN A 158 30.10 39.26 7.87
CA GLN A 158 30.35 39.09 9.31
C GLN A 158 29.04 38.75 10.00
N ARG A 159 28.94 37.52 10.54
CA ARG A 159 27.79 37.06 11.33
C ARG A 159 28.11 37.29 12.80
N ASN A 160 27.54 38.34 13.38
CA ASN A 160 27.55 38.51 14.83
C ASN A 160 26.34 37.77 15.40
N PHE A 161 26.59 36.75 16.22
CA PHE A 161 25.56 36.09 17.01
C PHE A 161 25.43 36.85 18.34
N LEU A 162 24.20 37.26 18.66
CA LEU A 162 23.80 37.74 19.99
C LEU A 162 23.30 36.57 20.82
#